data_AF-A0A0H3WXF9-F1
#
_entry.id   AF-A0A0H3WXF9-F1
#
_cell.length_a   1.000
_cell.length_b   1.000
_cell.length_c   1.000
_cell.angle_alpha   90.00
_cell.angle_beta   90.00
_cell.angle_gamma   90.00
#
_symmetry.space_group_name_H-M   'P 1'
#
loop_
_entity.id
_entity.type
_entity.pdbx_description
1 polymer ?
#
loop_
_entity_poly.entity_id
_entity_poly.type
_entity_poly.pdbx_seq_one_letter_code
_entity_poly.pdbx_strand_id
1 'polypeptide(L)'
;MSAATTGTVSAMRVAPTPNHHPDANHPYEHFRADLATVMLRPVAQLAPASSARAIPLPRNCAYRQLPILSVTGLLSRGLPSPATDFLFFREPLQRSQALIGQWGAAAKAGSQSEAWSQFVGEIGERFFPGSRRQRIMDALVLSLDILPPHDRADALACLLGDGIEGQAALEEFWKYVGMHRIPEPDRPRVAQLIRQYGIGQ
;
A
#
# COMPACT_ATOMS: atom_id res chain seq x y z
N MET A 1 -6.17 73.69 38.05
CA MET A 1 -4.88 73.97 37.39
C MET A 1 -3.81 73.14 38.07
N SER A 2 -2.91 72.54 37.28
CA SER A 2 -1.77 71.67 37.67
C SER A 2 -2.15 70.25 38.10
N ALA A 3 -1.38 69.19 37.86
CA ALA A 3 -0.40 68.81 36.84
C ALA A 3 -0.15 67.32 37.14
N ALA A 4 -0.44 66.40 36.23
CA ALA A 4 -0.13 64.98 36.43
C ALA A 4 0.96 64.57 35.45
N THR A 5 2.13 64.32 36.02
CA THR A 5 3.40 63.94 35.38
C THR A 5 3.32 62.57 34.73
N THR A 6 3.82 62.49 33.50
CA THR A 6 4.10 61.28 32.70
C THR A 6 5.13 60.36 33.36
N GLY A 7 4.77 59.08 33.50
CA GLY A 7 5.70 57.96 33.70
C GLY A 7 5.59 56.99 32.53
N THR A 8 6.47 57.13 31.55
CA THR A 8 6.61 56.23 30.40
C THR A 8 7.41 55.00 30.84
N VAL A 9 6.81 53.80 30.77
CA VAL A 9 7.55 52.55 30.90
C VAL A 9 7.74 51.97 29.50
N SER A 10 8.99 51.98 29.04
CA SER A 10 9.43 51.42 27.76
C SER A 10 9.12 49.93 27.69
N ALA A 11 8.24 49.55 26.75
CA ALA A 11 8.14 48.17 26.30
C ALA A 11 9.32 47.87 25.36
N MET A 12 10.24 47.05 25.85
CA MET A 12 11.37 46.51 25.10
C MET A 12 10.85 45.70 23.91
N ARG A 13 11.11 46.17 22.68
CA ARG A 13 10.85 45.42 21.45
C ARG A 13 11.87 44.29 21.33
N VAL A 14 11.40 43.06 21.48
CA VAL A 14 12.15 41.87 21.03
C VAL A 14 11.87 41.70 19.55
N ALA A 15 12.92 41.84 18.73
CA ALA A 15 12.88 41.52 17.31
C ALA A 15 12.75 39.99 17.13
N PRO A 16 11.88 39.49 16.24
CA PRO A 16 11.85 38.07 15.92
C PRO A 16 13.08 37.71 15.07
N THR A 17 13.91 36.82 15.60
CA THR A 17 14.92 36.10 14.83
C THR A 17 14.24 35.23 13.77
N PRO A 18 14.75 35.18 12.52
CA PRO A 18 14.23 34.29 11.50
C PRO A 18 14.67 32.87 11.84
N ASN A 19 13.77 32.08 12.44
CA ASN A 19 13.96 30.64 12.53
C ASN A 19 13.82 30.06 11.13
N HIS A 20 14.97 29.74 10.53
CA HIS A 20 15.08 28.73 9.48
C HIS A 20 14.29 27.50 9.93
N HIS A 21 13.15 27.26 9.28
CA HIS A 21 12.53 25.95 9.30
C HIS A 21 13.45 25.03 8.50
N PRO A 22 14.00 23.95 9.07
CA PRO A 22 14.42 22.85 8.24
C PRO A 22 13.15 22.27 7.60
N ASP A 23 13.18 22.21 6.29
CA ASP A 23 12.17 21.59 5.42
C ASP A 23 11.65 20.28 6.01
N ALA A 24 10.34 20.09 5.85
CA ALA A 24 9.64 18.86 6.20
C ALA A 24 10.22 17.70 5.39
N ASN A 25 11.21 17.02 5.97
CA ASN A 25 11.73 15.74 5.50
C ASN A 25 10.55 14.78 5.39
N HIS A 26 10.20 14.47 4.14
CA HIS A 26 9.14 13.56 3.78
C HIS A 26 9.44 12.17 4.34
N PRO A 27 8.63 11.62 5.25
CA PRO A 27 8.82 10.25 5.76
C PRO A 27 8.72 9.18 4.65
N TYR A 28 8.21 9.55 3.47
CA TYR A 28 8.13 8.74 2.26
C TYR A 28 9.50 8.28 1.72
N GLU A 29 10.57 9.05 1.90
CA GLU A 29 11.90 8.70 1.38
C GLU A 29 12.54 7.54 2.17
N HIS A 30 12.33 7.50 3.48
CA HIS A 30 12.94 6.47 4.33
C HIS A 30 12.33 5.08 4.12
N PHE A 31 11.03 5.01 3.83
CA PHE A 31 10.37 3.72 3.57
C PHE A 31 10.84 3.07 2.26
N ARG A 32 11.13 3.87 1.21
CA ARG A 32 11.69 3.33 -0.05
C ARG A 32 13.15 2.90 0.09
N ALA A 33 13.94 3.58 0.94
CA ALA A 33 15.33 3.21 1.20
C ALA A 33 15.45 1.85 1.91
N ASP A 34 14.54 1.53 2.83
CA ASP A 34 14.55 0.23 3.53
C ASP A 34 14.26 -0.95 2.60
N LEU A 35 13.42 -0.77 1.57
CA LEU A 35 13.21 -1.80 0.53
C LEU A 35 14.43 -1.97 -0.38
N ALA A 36 15.20 -0.90 -0.64
CA ALA A 36 16.46 -0.99 -1.39
C ALA A 36 17.60 -1.63 -0.58
N THR A 37 17.49 -1.65 0.75
CA THR A 37 18.53 -2.20 1.65
C THR A 37 18.37 -3.71 1.86
N VAL A 38 17.21 -4.30 1.52
CA VAL A 38 17.05 -5.76 1.41
C VAL A 38 17.51 -6.26 0.04
N MET A 39 18.72 -5.85 -0.37
CA MET A 39 19.47 -6.55 -1.40
C MET A 39 19.96 -7.86 -0.81
N LEU A 40 19.39 -8.96 -1.28
CA LEU A 40 19.86 -10.32 -1.02
C LEU A 40 21.39 -10.35 -1.18
N ARG A 41 22.10 -10.66 -0.08
CA ARG A 41 23.54 -10.90 -0.10
C ARG A 41 23.86 -11.92 -1.19
N PRO A 42 24.65 -11.55 -2.22
CA PRO A 42 25.25 -12.56 -3.08
C PRO A 42 26.25 -13.33 -2.22
N VAL A 43 26.07 -14.64 -2.10
CA VAL A 43 27.10 -15.52 -1.55
C VAL A 43 28.31 -15.42 -2.49
N ALA A 44 29.32 -14.70 -2.04
CA ALA A 44 30.61 -14.64 -2.71
C ALA A 44 31.35 -15.97 -2.53
N GLN A 45 31.67 -16.58 -3.66
CA GLN A 45 32.98 -17.18 -3.98
C GLN A 45 33.50 -18.31 -3.09
N LEU A 46 33.36 -19.54 -3.59
CA LEU A 46 34.36 -20.59 -3.42
C LEU A 46 35.23 -20.64 -4.68
N ALA A 47 36.54 -20.58 -4.48
CA ALA A 47 37.61 -20.46 -5.46
C ALA A 47 37.72 -21.68 -6.41
N PRO A 48 38.45 -21.54 -7.55
CA PRO A 48 38.43 -22.52 -8.64
C PRO A 48 39.42 -23.66 -8.38
N ALA A 49 38.97 -24.90 -8.60
CA ALA A 49 39.85 -26.07 -8.61
C ALA A 49 39.78 -26.78 -9.96
N SER A 50 40.98 -26.92 -10.55
CA SER A 50 41.38 -27.84 -11.62
C SER A 50 40.83 -27.65 -13.03
N SER A 51 41.77 -27.27 -13.90
CA SER A 51 41.86 -27.58 -15.32
C SER A 51 41.06 -28.80 -15.77
N ALA A 52 39.98 -28.56 -16.52
CA ALA A 52 39.37 -29.55 -17.39
C ALA A 52 39.70 -29.18 -18.84
N ARG A 53 40.68 -29.89 -19.39
CA ARG A 53 41.10 -29.84 -20.79
C ARG A 53 39.94 -30.33 -21.66
N ALA A 54 39.37 -29.46 -22.49
CA ALA A 54 38.32 -29.84 -23.43
C ALA A 54 38.90 -30.79 -24.49
N ILE A 55 38.44 -32.05 -24.50
CA ILE A 55 38.71 -33.01 -25.57
C ILE A 55 37.52 -32.93 -26.54
N PRO A 56 37.72 -32.67 -27.85
CA PRO A 56 36.63 -32.75 -28.82
C PRO A 56 36.26 -34.22 -29.02
N LEU A 57 35.03 -34.61 -28.64
CA LEU A 57 34.50 -35.93 -28.96
C LEU A 57 33.92 -35.97 -30.38
N PRO A 58 34.09 -37.07 -31.12
CA PRO A 58 33.55 -37.21 -32.46
C PRO A 58 32.03 -37.29 -32.45
N ARG A 59 31.46 -36.59 -33.42
CA ARG A 59 30.04 -36.42 -33.70
C ARG A 59 29.41 -37.76 -34.11
N ASN A 60 28.79 -38.49 -33.19
CA ASN A 60 27.77 -39.47 -33.55
C ASN A 60 26.87 -39.90 -32.37
N CYS A 61 25.59 -40.06 -32.72
CA CYS A 61 24.51 -40.76 -32.00
C CYS A 61 23.71 -40.03 -30.91
N ALA A 62 22.50 -39.63 -31.32
CA ALA A 62 21.22 -39.68 -30.58
C ALA A 62 21.12 -39.01 -29.20
N TYR A 63 21.07 -37.67 -29.19
CA TYR A 63 20.46 -36.96 -28.07
C TYR A 63 18.93 -36.99 -28.20
N ARG A 64 18.25 -37.75 -27.33
CA ARG A 64 16.89 -37.40 -26.90
C ARG A 64 16.95 -35.95 -26.45
N GLN A 65 16.34 -35.05 -27.21
CA GLN A 65 16.13 -33.69 -26.75
C GLN A 65 15.26 -33.75 -25.51
N LEU A 66 15.85 -33.44 -24.35
CA LEU A 66 15.07 -32.98 -23.21
C LEU A 66 14.36 -31.70 -23.69
N PRO A 67 13.04 -31.57 -23.52
CA PRO A 67 12.36 -30.35 -23.91
C PRO A 67 12.88 -29.24 -22.99
N ILE A 68 13.75 -28.40 -23.54
CA ILE A 68 14.03 -27.09 -22.98
C ILE A 68 12.71 -26.33 -23.15
N LEU A 69 11.88 -26.34 -22.10
CA LEU A 69 10.70 -25.48 -22.03
C LEU A 69 11.23 -24.05 -22.13
N SER A 70 11.02 -23.47 -23.31
CA SER A 70 11.39 -22.09 -23.58
C SER A 70 10.63 -21.19 -22.61
N VAL A 71 11.36 -20.41 -21.83
CA VAL A 71 10.82 -19.40 -20.88
C VAL A 71 10.03 -18.29 -21.62
N THR A 72 9.96 -18.36 -22.94
CA THR A 72 9.20 -17.44 -23.80
C THR A 72 7.69 -17.66 -23.77
N GLY A 73 7.18 -18.71 -23.09
CA GLY A 73 5.75 -19.03 -22.99
C GLY A 73 5.01 -18.49 -21.74
N LEU A 74 5.71 -17.87 -20.78
CA LEU A 74 5.09 -17.36 -19.54
C LEU A 74 4.66 -15.89 -19.61
N LEU A 75 5.00 -15.17 -20.68
CA LEU A 75 4.80 -13.71 -20.77
C LEU A 75 3.52 -13.28 -21.51
N SER A 76 2.57 -14.21 -21.73
CA SER A 76 1.26 -13.87 -22.32
C SER A 76 0.06 -14.40 -21.54
N ARG A 77 0.26 -14.90 -20.32
CA ARG A 77 -0.83 -14.99 -19.34
C ARG A 77 -0.92 -13.60 -18.74
N GLY A 78 -1.99 -12.84 -19.05
CA GLY A 78 -2.17 -11.48 -18.57
C GLY A 78 -1.74 -11.38 -17.11
N LEU A 79 -0.93 -10.36 -16.80
CA LEU A 79 -0.36 -10.15 -15.46
C LEU A 79 -1.41 -10.53 -14.40
N PRO A 80 -1.13 -11.50 -13.51
CA PRO A 80 -2.08 -11.85 -12.48
C PRO A 80 -2.44 -10.58 -11.73
N SER A 81 -3.73 -10.27 -11.66
CA SER A 81 -4.19 -9.17 -10.82
C SER A 81 -3.71 -9.48 -9.41
N PRO A 82 -3.10 -8.56 -8.66
CA PRO A 82 -2.68 -8.82 -7.28
C PRO A 82 -3.85 -9.27 -6.40
N ALA A 83 -5.10 -9.01 -6.79
CA ALA A 83 -6.28 -9.58 -6.16
C ALA A 83 -6.29 -11.13 -6.14
N THR A 84 -5.60 -11.80 -7.05
CA THR A 84 -5.45 -13.27 -7.10
C THR A 84 -4.70 -13.79 -5.87
N ASP A 85 -3.74 -13.03 -5.34
CA ASP A 85 -2.97 -13.41 -4.15
C ASP A 85 -3.82 -13.37 -2.87
N PHE A 86 -5.00 -12.75 -2.94
CA PHE A 86 -5.95 -12.60 -1.84
C PHE A 86 -7.24 -13.39 -2.03
N LEU A 87 -7.29 -14.38 -2.95
CA LEU A 87 -8.49 -15.21 -3.15
C LEU A 87 -8.94 -15.93 -1.87
N PHE A 88 -7.99 -16.33 -1.02
CA PHE A 88 -8.28 -16.94 0.28
C PHE A 88 -9.10 -16.03 1.21
N PHE A 89 -9.01 -14.71 1.05
CA PHE A 89 -9.80 -13.72 1.80
C PHE A 89 -11.06 -13.32 1.02
N ARG A 90 -10.91 -13.07 -0.28
CA ARG A 90 -11.98 -12.61 -1.16
C ARG A 90 -13.12 -13.62 -1.28
N GLU A 91 -12.81 -14.90 -1.48
CA GLU A 91 -13.86 -15.90 -1.69
C GLU A 91 -14.71 -16.12 -0.43
N PRO A 92 -14.15 -16.28 0.78
CA PRO A 92 -14.96 -16.31 2.00
C PRO A 92 -15.75 -15.02 2.23
N LEU A 93 -15.16 -13.86 1.93
CA LEU A 93 -15.84 -12.57 2.07
C LEU A 93 -17.06 -12.48 1.15
N GLN A 94 -16.93 -12.86 -0.13
CA GLN A 94 -18.04 -12.88 -1.09
C GLN A 94 -19.19 -13.80 -0.67
N ARG A 95 -18.88 -14.93 -0.01
CA ARG A 95 -19.87 -15.89 0.46
C ARG A 95 -20.58 -15.45 1.74
N SER A 96 -20.07 -14.43 2.44
CA SER A 96 -20.60 -13.99 3.73
C SER A 96 -21.22 -12.59 3.66
N GLN A 97 -22.54 -12.53 3.49
CA GLN A 97 -23.29 -11.27 3.54
C GLN A 97 -23.16 -10.56 4.89
N ALA A 98 -23.00 -11.31 5.98
CA ALA A 98 -22.74 -10.74 7.30
C ALA A 98 -21.42 -9.96 7.35
N LEU A 99 -20.32 -10.53 6.84
CA LEU A 99 -19.03 -9.84 6.81
C LEU A 99 -19.05 -8.61 5.88
N ILE A 100 -19.72 -8.71 4.74
CA ILE A 100 -19.91 -7.56 3.82
C ILE A 100 -20.70 -6.45 4.52
N GLY A 101 -21.79 -6.80 5.20
CA GLY A 101 -22.59 -5.85 5.96
C GLY A 101 -21.83 -5.20 7.13
N GLN A 102 -21.03 -5.98 7.85
CA GLN A 102 -20.14 -5.47 8.90
C GLN A 102 -19.09 -4.51 8.33
N TRP A 103 -18.48 -4.86 7.19
CA TRP A 103 -17.52 -3.98 6.52
C TRP A 103 -18.17 -2.66 6.11
N GLY A 104 -19.34 -2.70 5.44
CA GLY A 104 -20.07 -1.51 5.04
C GLY A 104 -20.52 -0.65 6.23
N ALA A 105 -20.97 -1.26 7.33
CA ALA A 105 -21.34 -0.55 8.55
C ALA A 105 -20.14 0.11 9.23
N ALA A 106 -19.01 -0.61 9.33
CA ALA A 106 -17.76 -0.10 9.87
C ALA A 106 -17.21 1.06 9.02
N ALA A 107 -17.31 0.94 7.68
CA ALA A 107 -16.92 2.00 6.76
C ALA A 107 -17.76 3.28 6.96
N LYS A 108 -19.07 3.16 7.11
CA LYS A 108 -19.95 4.31 7.38
C LYS A 108 -19.68 4.97 8.73
N ALA A 109 -19.23 4.21 9.72
CA ALA A 109 -18.86 4.73 11.03
C ALA A 109 -17.55 5.55 11.00
N GLY A 110 -16.70 5.36 9.99
CA GLY A 110 -15.45 6.10 9.80
C GLY A 110 -14.20 5.39 10.35
N SER A 111 -13.02 5.81 9.89
CA SER A 111 -11.75 5.13 10.20
C SER A 111 -11.34 5.19 11.67
N GLN A 112 -11.76 6.23 12.38
CA GLN A 112 -11.47 6.43 13.80
C GLN A 112 -12.50 5.75 14.72
N SER A 113 -13.44 4.99 14.15
CA SER A 113 -14.49 4.32 14.92
C SER A 113 -14.02 2.99 15.50
N GLU A 114 -14.58 2.62 16.65
CA GLU A 114 -14.38 1.30 17.25
C GLU A 114 -14.85 0.18 16.31
N ALA A 115 -15.96 0.40 15.58
CA ALA A 115 -16.48 -0.54 14.60
C ALA A 115 -15.46 -0.87 13.50
N TRP A 116 -14.75 0.15 13.00
CA TRP A 116 -13.67 -0.05 12.02
C TRP A 116 -12.48 -0.79 12.60
N SER A 117 -12.01 -0.39 13.79
CA SER A 117 -10.90 -1.07 14.46
C SER A 117 -11.22 -2.54 14.76
N GLN A 118 -12.44 -2.81 15.23
CA GLN A 118 -12.93 -4.16 15.52
C GLN A 118 -13.02 -4.99 14.24
N PHE A 119 -13.63 -4.46 13.17
CA PHE A 119 -13.73 -5.15 11.90
C PHE A 119 -12.34 -5.54 11.36
N VAL A 120 -11.39 -4.59 11.32
CA VAL A 120 -10.02 -4.84 10.85
C VAL A 120 -9.30 -5.86 11.74
N GLY A 121 -9.49 -5.80 13.06
CA GLY A 121 -8.94 -6.77 14.00
C GLY A 121 -9.48 -8.19 13.77
N GLU A 122 -10.80 -8.33 13.65
CA GLU A 122 -11.47 -9.62 13.45
C GLU A 122 -11.06 -10.28 12.13
N ILE A 123 -10.99 -9.53 11.03
CA ILE A 123 -10.50 -10.09 9.76
C ILE A 123 -9.01 -10.42 9.82
N GLY A 124 -8.22 -9.63 10.56
CA GLY A 124 -6.81 -9.86 10.79
C GLY A 124 -6.56 -11.21 11.46
N GLU A 125 -7.22 -11.45 12.59
CA GLU A 125 -7.13 -12.72 13.32
C GLU A 125 -7.67 -13.90 12.50
N ARG A 126 -8.78 -13.69 11.80
CA ARG A 126 -9.47 -14.77 11.08
C ARG A 126 -8.79 -15.20 9.78
N PHE A 127 -8.28 -14.25 9.01
CA PHE A 127 -7.77 -14.50 7.65
C PHE A 127 -6.27 -14.24 7.51
N PHE A 128 -5.68 -13.41 8.38
CA PHE A 128 -4.30 -12.97 8.28
C PHE A 128 -3.51 -13.19 9.59
N PRO A 129 -3.59 -14.37 10.23
CA PRO A 129 -2.97 -14.59 11.54
C PRO A 129 -1.45 -14.34 11.48
N GLY A 130 -0.96 -13.51 12.40
CA GLY A 130 0.46 -13.13 12.47
C GLY A 130 0.97 -12.26 11.32
N SER A 131 0.10 -11.81 10.41
CA SER A 131 0.47 -10.89 9.33
C SER A 131 0.49 -9.44 9.81
N ARG A 132 1.22 -8.60 9.07
CA ARG A 132 1.23 -7.15 9.32
C ARG A 132 -0.08 -6.52 8.87
N ARG A 133 -0.47 -5.41 9.52
CA ARG A 133 -1.66 -4.61 9.18
C ARG A 133 -1.70 -4.23 7.70
N GLN A 134 -0.55 -3.90 7.10
CA GLN A 134 -0.43 -3.60 5.66
C GLN A 134 -1.12 -4.66 4.79
N ARG A 135 -0.86 -5.94 5.03
CA ARG A 135 -1.40 -7.04 4.23
C ARG A 135 -2.94 -7.13 4.31
N ILE A 136 -3.51 -6.72 5.44
CA ILE A 136 -4.96 -6.62 5.62
C ILE A 136 -5.50 -5.46 4.77
N MET A 137 -4.84 -4.29 4.81
CA MET A 137 -5.22 -3.13 4.01
C MET A 137 -5.14 -3.40 2.50
N ASP A 138 -4.07 -4.05 2.05
CA ASP A 138 -3.89 -4.48 0.66
C ASP A 138 -5.07 -5.35 0.21
N ALA A 139 -5.43 -6.33 1.04
CA ALA A 139 -6.54 -7.22 0.76
C ALA A 139 -7.87 -6.47 0.69
N LEU A 140 -8.12 -5.52 1.61
CA LEU A 140 -9.33 -4.71 1.62
C LEU A 140 -9.43 -3.81 0.39
N VAL A 141 -8.36 -3.10 0.04
CA VAL A 141 -8.32 -2.24 -1.17
C VAL A 141 -8.63 -3.05 -2.41
N LEU A 142 -7.94 -4.19 -2.60
CA LEU A 142 -8.17 -5.05 -3.76
C LEU A 142 -9.60 -5.58 -3.79
N SER A 143 -10.21 -5.79 -2.63
CA SER A 143 -11.57 -6.33 -2.41
C SER A 143 -12.71 -5.33 -2.45
N LEU A 144 -12.44 -4.05 -2.73
CA LEU A 144 -13.48 -3.02 -2.77
C LEU A 144 -14.65 -3.33 -3.71
N ASP A 145 -14.43 -4.10 -4.77
CA ASP A 145 -15.50 -4.50 -5.70
C ASP A 145 -16.54 -5.44 -5.08
N ILE A 146 -16.19 -6.12 -3.98
CA ILE A 146 -17.09 -7.02 -3.26
C ILE A 146 -18.15 -6.24 -2.48
N LEU A 147 -17.85 -5.01 -2.05
CA LEU A 147 -18.82 -4.16 -1.39
C LEU A 147 -19.94 -3.71 -2.36
N PRO A 148 -21.17 -3.52 -1.84
CA PRO A 148 -22.23 -2.83 -2.57
C PRO A 148 -21.74 -1.47 -3.09
N PRO A 149 -22.13 -1.04 -4.30
CA PRO A 149 -21.60 0.19 -4.91
C PRO A 149 -21.67 1.43 -4.02
N HIS A 150 -22.75 1.57 -3.25
CA HIS A 150 -22.99 2.72 -2.38
C HIS A 150 -22.11 2.76 -1.12
N ASP A 151 -21.45 1.66 -0.75
CA ASP A 151 -20.56 1.60 0.41
C ASP A 151 -19.08 1.83 0.04
N ARG A 152 -18.74 1.77 -1.25
CA ARG A 152 -17.34 1.78 -1.71
C ARG A 152 -16.62 3.08 -1.41
N ALA A 153 -17.32 4.22 -1.52
CA ALA A 153 -16.74 5.53 -1.26
C ALA A 153 -16.42 5.71 0.23
N ASP A 154 -17.31 5.24 1.12
CA ASP A 154 -17.07 5.27 2.57
C ASP A 154 -15.93 4.33 2.96
N ALA A 155 -15.88 3.12 2.38
CA ALA A 155 -14.80 2.19 2.64
C ALA A 155 -13.43 2.73 2.19
N LEU A 156 -13.38 3.40 1.04
CA LEU A 156 -12.17 4.04 0.54
C LEU A 156 -11.74 5.22 1.42
N ALA A 157 -12.70 6.03 1.90
CA ALA A 157 -12.42 7.08 2.87
C ALA A 157 -11.86 6.50 4.18
N CYS A 158 -12.40 5.38 4.68
CA CYS A 158 -11.87 4.71 5.85
C CYS A 158 -10.45 4.20 5.64
N LEU A 159 -10.16 3.54 4.51
CA LEU A 159 -8.83 3.05 4.20
C LEU A 159 -7.80 4.19 4.17
N LEU A 160 -8.12 5.32 3.53
CA LEU A 160 -7.23 6.49 3.51
C LEU A 160 -7.07 7.16 4.88
N GLY A 161 -8.12 7.14 5.70
CA GLY A 161 -8.16 7.72 7.03
C GLY A 161 -7.63 6.80 8.14
N ASP A 162 -7.27 5.55 7.85
CA ASP A 162 -6.81 4.54 8.82
C ASP A 162 -5.32 4.67 9.16
N GLY A 163 -4.59 5.54 8.46
CA GLY A 163 -3.16 5.78 8.69
C GLY A 163 -2.31 5.46 7.47
N ILE A 164 -1.02 5.27 7.71
CA ILE A 164 -0.01 5.11 6.66
C ILE A 164 -0.25 3.82 5.87
N GLU A 165 -0.68 2.75 6.53
CA GLU A 165 -0.85 1.45 5.89
C GLU A 165 -1.96 1.46 4.83
N GLY A 166 -3.09 2.10 5.14
CA GLY A 166 -4.21 2.22 4.21
C GLY A 166 -3.93 3.18 3.06
N GLN A 167 -3.17 4.26 3.31
CA GLN A 167 -2.68 5.16 2.26
C GLN A 167 -1.71 4.43 1.31
N ALA A 168 -0.74 3.71 1.86
CA ALA A 168 0.22 2.93 1.09
C ALA A 168 -0.47 1.84 0.25
N ALA A 169 -1.46 1.14 0.82
CA ALA A 169 -2.23 0.13 0.10
C ALA A 169 -2.98 0.75 -1.09
N LEU A 170 -3.61 1.91 -0.90
CA LEU A 170 -4.31 2.57 -1.99
C LEU A 170 -3.34 3.09 -3.05
N GLU A 171 -2.21 3.67 -2.65
CA GLU A 171 -1.16 4.11 -3.57
C GLU A 171 -0.65 2.98 -4.46
N GLU A 172 -0.39 1.81 -3.87
CA GLU A 172 0.11 0.64 -4.60
C GLU A 172 -0.94 0.05 -5.55
N PHE A 173 -2.19 -0.08 -5.07
CA PHE A 173 -3.21 -0.86 -5.76
C PHE A 173 -4.25 -0.03 -6.53
N TRP A 174 -4.23 1.30 -6.46
CA TRP A 174 -5.19 2.15 -7.15
C TRP A 174 -5.21 1.90 -8.66
N LYS A 175 -4.07 1.59 -9.28
CA LYS A 175 -3.98 1.21 -10.71
C LYS A 175 -4.82 -0.01 -11.10
N TYR A 176 -5.15 -0.89 -10.16
CA TYR A 176 -6.00 -2.07 -10.37
C TYR A 176 -7.45 -1.85 -9.98
N VAL A 177 -7.69 -1.02 -8.96
CA VAL A 177 -9.04 -0.68 -8.48
C VAL A 177 -9.65 0.38 -9.39
N GLY A 178 -9.01 1.55 -9.50
CA GLY A 178 -9.36 2.65 -10.38
C GLY A 178 -10.76 3.26 -10.15
N MET A 179 -10.97 4.41 -10.79
CA MET A 179 -12.26 5.13 -10.70
C MET A 179 -13.44 4.35 -11.30
N HIS A 180 -13.18 3.40 -12.20
CA HIS A 180 -14.20 2.60 -12.88
C HIS A 180 -15.01 1.70 -11.92
N ARG A 181 -14.46 1.38 -10.74
CA ARG A 181 -15.16 0.61 -9.70
C ARG A 181 -16.05 1.46 -8.79
N ILE A 182 -15.98 2.78 -8.92
CA ILE A 182 -16.78 3.72 -8.14
C ILE A 182 -18.02 4.12 -8.97
N PRO A 183 -19.23 4.06 -8.39
CA PRO A 183 -20.46 4.47 -9.08
C PRO A 183 -20.40 5.97 -9.44
N GLU A 184 -20.99 6.39 -10.58
CA GLU A 184 -20.89 7.78 -11.06
C GLU A 184 -21.14 8.86 -9.99
N PRO A 185 -22.18 8.75 -9.12
CA PRO A 185 -22.48 9.77 -8.12
C PRO A 185 -21.33 10.01 -7.13
N ASP A 186 -20.54 8.99 -6.83
CA ASP A 186 -19.47 9.05 -5.83
C ASP A 186 -18.09 9.37 -6.43
N ARG A 187 -17.94 9.32 -7.76
CA ARG A 187 -16.66 9.60 -8.43
C ARG A 187 -16.09 10.99 -8.08
N PRO A 188 -16.87 12.08 -8.01
CA PRO A 188 -16.34 13.39 -7.61
C PRO A 188 -15.78 13.38 -6.18
N ARG A 189 -16.48 12.73 -5.25
CA ARG A 189 -16.05 12.56 -3.85
C ARG A 189 -14.75 11.77 -3.77
N VAL A 190 -14.67 10.63 -4.47
CA VAL A 190 -13.45 9.81 -4.49
C VAL A 190 -12.28 10.54 -5.16
N ALA A 191 -12.52 11.29 -6.24
CA ALA A 191 -11.49 12.10 -6.88
C ALA A 191 -10.95 13.20 -5.94
N GLN A 192 -11.80 13.78 -5.09
CA GLN A 192 -11.36 14.71 -4.06
C GLN A 192 -10.50 14.02 -3.01
N LEU A 193 -10.91 12.84 -2.51
CA LEU A 193 -10.13 12.06 -1.55
C LEU A 193 -8.73 11.72 -2.10
N ILE A 194 -8.66 11.19 -3.32
CA ILE A 194 -7.39 10.83 -3.98
C ILE A 194 -6.44 12.03 -4.06
N ARG A 195 -6.96 13.21 -4.43
CA ARG A 195 -6.16 14.45 -4.47
C ARG A 195 -5.71 14.91 -3.09
N GLN A 196 -6.58 14.82 -2.08
CA GLN A 196 -6.25 15.21 -0.70
C GLN A 196 -5.11 14.37 -0.12
N TYR A 197 -5.06 13.08 -0.47
CA TYR A 197 -4.05 12.15 0.01
C TYR A 197 -2.88 11.93 -0.97
N GLY A 198 -2.84 12.65 -2.10
CA GLY A 198 -1.72 12.58 -3.05
C GLY A 198 -1.58 11.24 -3.80
N ILE A 199 -2.65 10.44 -3.89
CA ILE A 199 -2.60 9.10 -4.46
C ILE A 199 -2.53 9.15 -5.99
N GLY A 200 -1.55 8.47 -6.59
CA GLY A 200 -1.45 8.28 -8.04
C GLY A 200 -0.96 9.50 -8.83
N GLN A 201 -0.13 10.35 -8.22
CA GLN A 201 0.68 11.33 -8.95
C GLN A 201 1.86 10.69 -9.68
#